data_AF-A0A5J9WVF9-F1
#
_entry.id   AF-A0A5J9WVF9-F1
#
_cell.length_a   1.000
_cell.length_b   1.000
_cell.length_c   1.000
_cell.angle_alpha   90.00
_cell.angle_beta   90.00
_cell.angle_gamma   90.00
#
_symmetry.space_group_name_H-M   'P 1'
#
loop_
_entity.id
_entity.type
_entity.pdbx_description
1 polymer ?
#
loop_
_entity_poly.entity_id
_entity_poly.type
_entity_poly.pdbx_seq_one_letter_code
_entity_poly.pdbx_strand_id
1 'polypeptide(L)'
;MLAAVRSRSLGRCAVPPPPPHVLTRLLTSSSTVASPTPQQAAPLLELPEVEKVLRDVRADDVRVFPVGEGGLHGGACADYMVVATGRSDWHVRNIAQALLYKACPLLDLSPQ
;
A
#
# COMPACT_ATOMS: atom_id res chain seq x y z
N MET A 1 -54.32 17.40 -22.52
CA MET A 1 -53.24 18.28 -22.03
C MET A 1 -51.90 17.64 -22.40
N LEU A 2 -51.29 18.07 -23.50
CA LEU A 2 -50.03 17.54 -24.04
C LEU A 2 -48.84 18.13 -23.27
N ALA A 3 -47.99 17.28 -22.68
CA ALA A 3 -46.74 17.71 -22.04
C ALA A 3 -45.56 17.39 -22.94
N ALA A 4 -44.84 18.43 -23.34
CA ALA A 4 -43.66 18.39 -24.19
C ALA A 4 -42.41 18.02 -23.37
N VAL A 5 -41.72 16.93 -23.74
CA VAL A 5 -40.34 16.66 -23.31
C VAL A 5 -39.40 17.13 -24.41
N ARG A 6 -38.62 18.18 -24.10
CA ARG A 6 -37.60 18.74 -24.98
C ARG A 6 -36.32 17.91 -24.90
N SER A 7 -35.96 17.33 -26.05
CA SER A 7 -34.63 16.81 -26.36
C SER A 7 -33.58 17.92 -26.34
N ARG A 8 -32.40 17.67 -25.76
CA ARG A 8 -31.18 18.44 -25.99
C ARG A 8 -29.97 17.51 -26.08
N SER A 9 -29.44 17.39 -27.29
CA SER A 9 -28.21 16.71 -27.64
C SER A 9 -27.00 17.66 -27.62
N LEU A 10 -25.85 17.09 -27.24
CA LEU A 10 -24.45 17.46 -27.57
C LEU A 10 -23.90 18.82 -27.14
N GLY A 11 -22.96 18.76 -26.20
CA GLY A 11 -21.88 19.72 -26.04
C GLY A 11 -20.59 19.00 -25.63
N ARG A 12 -19.75 18.66 -26.61
CA ARG A 12 -18.35 18.25 -26.38
C ARG A 12 -17.59 19.47 -25.85
N CYS A 13 -17.14 19.43 -24.60
CA CYS A 13 -16.15 20.37 -24.11
C CYS A 13 -14.75 19.76 -24.33
N ALA A 14 -14.12 20.19 -25.41
CA ALA A 14 -12.70 19.95 -25.65
C ALA A 14 -11.87 20.82 -24.69
N VAL A 15 -11.01 20.19 -23.89
CA VAL A 15 -10.05 20.88 -23.02
C VAL A 15 -8.78 21.17 -23.84
N PRO A 16 -8.32 22.42 -23.96
CA PRO A 16 -7.09 22.75 -24.69
C PRO A 16 -5.83 22.38 -23.87
N PRO A 17 -4.70 22.02 -24.53
CA PRO A 17 -3.43 21.75 -23.86
C PRO A 17 -2.76 23.06 -23.37
N PRO A 18 -2.02 23.03 -22.24
CA PRO A 18 -1.34 24.21 -21.70
C PRO A 18 -0.08 24.58 -22.52
N PRO A 19 0.20 25.88 -22.73
CA PRO A 19 1.44 26.33 -23.36
C PRO A 19 2.66 26.13 -22.45
N PRO A 20 3.83 25.85 -23.02
CA PRO A 20 5.07 25.69 -22.27
C PRO A 20 5.68 27.06 -21.93
N HIS A 21 6.53 27.03 -20.89
CA HIS A 21 7.56 28.00 -20.53
C HIS A 21 7.30 28.89 -19.31
N VAL A 22 8.36 28.85 -18.47
CA VAL A 22 8.73 29.77 -17.39
C VAL A 22 8.20 29.43 -16.01
N LEU A 23 8.93 28.55 -15.30
CA LEU A 23 9.37 28.85 -13.94
C LEU A 23 10.79 28.35 -13.71
N THR A 24 11.67 29.33 -13.53
CA THR A 24 12.96 29.36 -12.86
C THR A 24 13.15 28.23 -11.84
N ARG A 25 13.91 27.19 -12.21
CA ARG A 25 14.47 26.24 -11.24
C ARG A 25 15.90 26.67 -10.95
N LEU A 26 16.05 27.48 -9.91
CA LEU A 26 17.35 27.71 -9.27
C LEU A 26 17.91 26.33 -8.93
N LEU A 27 19.00 25.95 -9.59
CA LEU A 27 19.72 24.71 -9.32
C LEU A 27 20.49 24.90 -8.02
N THR A 28 19.77 24.76 -6.91
CA THR A 28 20.33 24.55 -5.59
C THR A 28 21.16 23.28 -5.64
N SER A 29 22.47 23.44 -5.53
CA SER A 29 23.42 22.37 -5.23
C SER A 29 22.90 21.59 -4.03
N SER A 30 22.55 20.32 -4.23
CA SER A 30 22.29 19.40 -3.13
C SER A 30 23.14 18.17 -3.37
N SER A 31 24.00 17.95 -2.38
CA SER A 31 24.94 16.85 -2.24
C SER A 31 24.33 15.52 -2.65
N THR A 32 25.08 14.76 -3.44
CA THR A 32 24.90 13.32 -3.58
C THR A 32 25.02 12.70 -2.19
N VAL A 33 23.88 12.39 -1.56
CA VAL A 33 23.88 11.42 -0.48
C VAL A 33 24.27 10.10 -1.12
N ALA A 34 25.38 9.53 -0.68
CA ALA A 34 25.80 8.20 -1.09
C ALA A 34 24.63 7.25 -0.82
N SER A 35 24.13 6.60 -1.86
CA SER A 35 23.16 5.52 -1.72
C SER A 35 23.77 4.48 -0.79
N PRO A 36 23.13 4.12 0.33
CA PRO A 36 23.54 2.92 1.04
C PRO A 36 23.45 1.77 0.03
N THR A 37 24.56 1.06 -0.13
CA THR A 37 24.62 -0.26 -0.75
C THR A 37 23.37 -1.06 -0.37
N PRO A 38 22.79 -1.89 -1.26
CA PRO A 38 21.74 -2.81 -0.87
C PRO A 38 22.35 -3.87 0.07
N GLN A 39 22.54 -3.50 1.32
CA GLN A 39 22.48 -4.43 2.42
C GLN A 39 21.09 -5.04 2.26
N GLN A 40 21.03 -6.35 2.02
CA GLN A 40 19.77 -7.10 2.08
C GLN A 40 19.12 -6.69 3.40
N ALA A 41 18.13 -5.81 3.32
CA ALA A 41 17.38 -5.40 4.49
C ALA A 41 16.79 -6.69 5.01
N ALA A 42 17.25 -7.12 6.19
CA ALA A 42 16.73 -8.32 6.80
C ALA A 42 15.20 -8.19 6.84
N PRO A 43 14.48 -9.26 6.47
CA PRO A 43 13.03 -9.21 6.44
C PRO A 43 12.51 -8.75 7.79
N LEU A 44 11.64 -7.75 7.73
CA LEU A 44 11.09 -7.05 8.89
C LEU A 44 10.24 -7.98 9.76
N LEU A 45 9.60 -8.95 9.13
CA LEU A 45 8.82 -10.01 9.76
C LEU A 45 8.76 -11.20 8.78
N GLU A 46 9.15 -12.38 9.24
CA GLU A 46 9.10 -13.61 8.43
C GLU A 46 7.70 -14.27 8.49
N LEU A 47 7.33 -15.04 7.46
CA LEU A 47 6.01 -15.69 7.38
C LEU A 47 5.64 -16.52 8.64
N PRO A 48 6.54 -17.33 9.25
CA PRO A 48 6.21 -18.05 10.48
C PRO A 48 5.89 -17.13 11.66
N GLU A 49 6.49 -15.94 11.69
CA GLU A 49 6.24 -14.95 12.74
C GLU A 49 4.90 -14.26 12.53
N VAL A 50 4.52 -13.96 11.28
CA VAL A 50 3.17 -13.50 10.93
C VAL A 50 2.12 -14.50 11.41
N GLU A 51 2.27 -15.78 11.07
CA GLU A 51 1.33 -16.83 11.49
C GLU A 51 1.24 -16.95 13.01
N LYS A 52 2.37 -16.84 13.71
CA LYS A 52 2.40 -16.84 15.17
C LYS A 52 1.61 -15.66 15.74
N VAL A 53 1.84 -14.45 15.25
CA VAL A 53 1.10 -13.26 15.71
C VAL A 53 -0.39 -13.43 15.48
N LEU A 54 -0.80 -13.92 14.31
CA LEU A 54 -2.21 -14.18 13.99
C LEU A 54 -2.84 -15.23 14.91
N ARG A 55 -2.09 -16.27 15.30
CA ARG A 55 -2.55 -17.26 16.29
C ARG A 55 -2.65 -16.67 17.70
N ASP A 56 -1.68 -15.86 18.10
CA ASP A 56 -1.64 -15.23 19.42
C ASP A 56 -2.83 -14.28 19.64
N VAL A 57 -3.21 -13.52 18.60
CA VAL A 57 -4.41 -12.67 18.62
C VAL A 57 -5.70 -13.43 18.36
N ARG A 58 -5.63 -14.75 18.11
CA ARG A 58 -6.78 -15.63 17.83
C ARG A 58 -7.60 -15.19 16.61
N ALA A 59 -6.91 -14.83 15.53
CA ALA A 59 -7.55 -14.62 14.24
C ALA A 59 -8.13 -15.94 13.70
N ASP A 60 -9.28 -15.86 13.02
CA ASP A 60 -9.97 -17.00 12.42
C ASP A 60 -9.54 -17.18 10.94
N ASP A 61 -9.76 -18.36 10.36
CA ASP A 61 -9.52 -18.68 8.94
C ASP A 61 -8.16 -18.24 8.36
N VAL A 62 -7.08 -18.37 9.14
CA VAL A 62 -5.74 -18.01 8.66
C VAL A 62 -5.31 -18.94 7.52
N ARG A 63 -5.14 -18.37 6.33
CA ARG A 63 -4.76 -19.09 5.10
C ARG A 63 -3.59 -18.37 4.43
N VAL A 64 -2.60 -19.14 4.01
CA VAL A 64 -1.42 -18.65 3.30
C VAL A 64 -1.47 -19.10 1.85
N PHE A 65 -1.24 -18.17 0.93
CA PHE A 65 -1.19 -18.41 -0.50
C PHE A 65 0.17 -17.97 -1.03
N PRO A 66 0.93 -18.85 -1.73
CA PRO A 66 2.10 -18.43 -2.47
C PRO A 66 1.66 -17.61 -3.69
N VAL A 67 2.23 -16.41 -3.87
CA VAL A 67 1.87 -15.45 -4.95
C VAL A 67 3.01 -15.24 -5.95
N GLY A 68 4.19 -15.83 -5.69
CA GLY A 68 5.39 -15.70 -6.52
C GLY A 68 5.24 -16.08 -8.01
N GLU A 69 6.37 -16.01 -8.71
CA GLU A 69 6.47 -15.97 -10.18
C GLU A 69 5.78 -17.18 -10.85
N GLY A 70 4.53 -16.99 -11.31
CA GLY A 70 3.74 -18.00 -12.02
C GLY A 70 2.23 -17.99 -11.78
N GLY A 71 1.67 -17.21 -10.85
CA GLY A 71 0.24 -17.27 -10.51
C GLY A 71 -0.46 -15.91 -10.38
N LEU A 72 -1.49 -15.72 -11.21
CA LEU A 72 -2.38 -14.54 -11.38
C LEU A 72 -1.78 -13.40 -12.23
N HIS A 73 -2.36 -13.19 -13.41
CA HIS A 73 -2.08 -12.09 -14.33
C HIS A 73 -2.21 -10.72 -13.64
N GLY A 74 -1.08 -10.17 -13.15
CA GLY A 74 -1.04 -8.79 -12.66
C GLY A 74 -0.02 -8.49 -11.56
N GLY A 75 1.27 -8.74 -11.82
CA GLY A 75 2.39 -8.14 -11.07
C GLY A 75 2.77 -8.81 -9.75
N ALA A 76 4.08 -9.07 -9.59
CA ALA A 76 4.71 -9.64 -8.40
C ALA A 76 4.61 -8.71 -7.17
N CYS A 77 3.42 -8.66 -6.55
CA CYS A 77 3.13 -7.81 -5.39
C CYS A 77 3.78 -8.34 -4.10
N ALA A 78 3.87 -9.67 -3.95
CA ALA A 78 4.42 -10.33 -2.77
C ALA A 78 4.78 -11.79 -3.09
N ASP A 79 5.66 -12.38 -2.27
CA ASP A 79 5.97 -13.81 -2.31
C ASP A 79 4.83 -14.66 -1.74
N TYR A 80 4.20 -14.15 -0.68
CA TYR A 80 3.10 -14.78 0.03
C TYR A 80 1.98 -13.76 0.33
N MET A 81 0.73 -14.22 0.24
CA MET A 81 -0.45 -13.52 0.71
C MET A 81 -1.08 -14.30 1.85
N VAL A 82 -1.30 -13.63 2.98
CA VAL A 82 -1.98 -14.21 4.14
C VAL A 82 -3.35 -13.58 4.28
N VAL A 83 -4.39 -14.41 4.35
CA VAL A 83 -5.77 -14.01 4.60
C VAL A 83 -6.17 -14.49 5.98
N ALA A 84 -6.76 -13.62 6.79
CA ALA A 84 -7.26 -13.94 8.12
C ALA A 84 -8.57 -13.18 8.38
N THR A 85 -9.46 -13.79 9.16
CA THR A 85 -10.78 -13.26 9.51
C THR A 85 -10.78 -12.70 10.93
N GLY A 86 -11.29 -11.49 11.08
CA GLY A 86 -11.65 -10.92 12.38
C GLY A 86 -13.12 -11.20 12.71
N ARG A 87 -13.47 -11.27 14.00
CA ARG A 87 -14.84 -11.56 14.47
C ARG A 87 -15.71 -10.32 14.56
N SER A 88 -15.08 -9.16 14.46
CA SER A 88 -15.68 -7.82 14.50
C SER A 88 -14.66 -6.81 13.96
N ASP A 89 -15.12 -5.60 13.65
CA ASP A 89 -14.25 -4.51 13.22
C ASP A 89 -13.17 -4.17 14.25
N TRP A 90 -13.50 -4.28 15.55
CA TRP A 90 -12.54 -4.10 16.63
C TRP A 90 -11.46 -5.18 16.62
N HIS A 91 -11.84 -6.43 16.36
CA HIS A 91 -10.87 -7.52 16.27
C HIS A 91 -9.92 -7.34 15.07
N VAL A 92 -10.43 -6.91 13.92
CA VAL A 92 -9.60 -6.62 12.73
C VAL A 92 -8.58 -5.52 13.03
N ARG A 93 -8.97 -4.46 13.74
CA ARG A 93 -8.06 -3.39 14.16
C ARG A 93 -6.95 -3.91 15.07
N ASN A 94 -7.28 -4.75 16.03
CA ASN A 94 -6.29 -5.34 16.94
C ASN A 94 -5.30 -6.25 16.21
N ILE A 95 -5.78 -7.06 15.25
CA ILE A 95 -4.92 -7.89 14.39
C ILE A 95 -3.92 -7.01 13.64
N ALA A 96 -4.40 -5.94 12.99
CA ALA A 96 -3.54 -5.02 12.25
C ALA A 96 -2.51 -4.33 13.16
N GLN A 97 -2.93 -3.90 14.35
CA GLN A 97 -2.02 -3.29 15.34
C GLN A 97 -0.95 -4.28 15.80
N ALA A 98 -1.30 -5.53 16.11
CA ALA A 98 -0.33 -6.53 16.56
C ALA A 98 0.75 -6.80 15.50
N LEU A 99 0.35 -6.87 14.21
CA LEU A 99 1.30 -6.98 13.10
C LEU A 99 2.17 -5.73 12.97
N LEU A 100 1.60 -4.52 13.08
CA LEU A 100 2.35 -3.27 13.00
C LEU A 100 3.36 -3.13 14.14
N TYR A 101 3.01 -3.52 15.36
CA TYR A 101 3.92 -3.50 16.51
C TYR A 101 5.12 -4.42 16.34
N LYS A 102 4.95 -5.54 15.62
CA LYS A 102 6.04 -6.47 15.35
C LYS A 102 6.87 -6.04 14.15
N ALA A 103 6.21 -5.52 13.12
CA ALA A 103 6.86 -5.04 11.91
C ALA A 103 7.55 -3.69 12.08
N CYS A 104 7.15 -2.83 13.03
CA CYS A 104 7.77 -1.52 13.18
C CYS A 104 8.65 -1.48 14.44
N PRO A 105 9.92 -1.93 14.38
CA PRO A 105 10.86 -1.71 15.47
C PRO A 105 11.28 -0.23 15.61
N LEU A 106 10.89 0.64 14.67
CA LEU A 106 11.32 2.03 14.59
C LEU A 106 10.50 3.02 15.44
N LEU A 107 10.09 2.63 16.65
CA LEU A 107 9.68 3.58 17.69
C LEU A 107 10.69 3.66 18.84
N ASP A 108 11.83 2.97 18.74
CA ASP A 108 12.88 2.98 19.78
C ASP A 108 14.07 3.91 19.49
N LEU A 109 13.95 4.81 18.50
CA LEU A 109 14.92 5.92 18.35
C LEU A 109 14.54 7.07 19.28
N SER A 110 14.80 6.87 20.58
CA SER A 110 14.98 7.98 21.52
C SER A 110 16.30 8.70 21.18
N PRO A 111 16.34 10.05 21.19
CA PRO A 111 17.57 10.80 20.93
C PRO A 111 18.57 10.56 22.07
N GLN A 112 19.80 10.19 21.71
CA GLN A 112 20.98 10.32 22.55
C GLN A 112 21.50 11.75 22.50
#